data_AF-A0A255QRF3-F1
#
_entry.id   AF-A0A255QRF3-F1
#
_cell.length_a   1.000
_cell.length_b   1.000
_cell.length_c   1.000
_cell.angle_alpha   90.00
_cell.angle_beta   90.00
_cell.angle_gamma   90.00
#
_symmetry.space_group_name_H-M   'P 1'
#
loop_
_entity.id
_entity.type
_entity.pdbx_description
1 polymer ?
#
loop_
_entity_poly.entity_id
_entity_poly.type
_entity_poly.pdbx_seq_one_letter_code
_entity_poly.pdbx_strand_id
1 'polypeptide(L)'
;MKNKILGVAIALVLASPLAAADEKPNKKKGQRNQVSVQMMKQLEKAELTEEQQAKLKELAKKANAEMQTLRKEAGLTPELMKKRAEAQKEIKESGEVKKPAELFAEANKQAGLNEKQAAALKKANDVRAELLKKAVAMLSDEQKSKLPKQLLRRGSEGGNRADGAKKGKAKKDAA
;
A
#
# COMPACT_ATOMS: atom_id res chain seq x y z
N MET A 1 -46.95 -46.84 -26.49
CA MET A 1 -47.28 -47.09 -25.07
C MET A 1 -46.37 -46.16 -24.26
N LYS A 2 -46.85 -44.97 -23.90
CA LYS A 2 -47.49 -44.62 -22.61
C LYS A 2 -46.52 -44.69 -21.42
N ASN A 3 -46.33 -43.51 -20.80
CA ASN A 3 -46.06 -43.26 -19.38
C ASN A 3 -44.58 -43.14 -18.97
N LYS A 4 -44.13 -42.21 -18.10
CA LYS A 4 -44.78 -41.16 -17.30
C LYS A 4 -43.67 -40.22 -16.77
N ILE A 5 -43.99 -38.93 -16.69
CA ILE A 5 -43.26 -37.89 -15.97
C ILE A 5 -43.12 -38.31 -14.49
N LEU A 6 -41.90 -38.29 -13.94
CA LEU A 6 -41.67 -38.37 -12.50
C LEU A 6 -41.07 -37.05 -12.05
N GLY A 7 -41.94 -36.15 -11.59
CA GLY A 7 -41.56 -34.93 -10.90
C GLY A 7 -41.05 -35.27 -9.51
N VAL A 8 -39.84 -34.81 -9.21
CA VAL A 8 -39.28 -34.84 -7.85
C VAL A 8 -39.50 -33.46 -7.24
N ALA A 9 -40.58 -33.34 -6.46
CA ALA A 9 -40.80 -32.23 -5.56
C ALA A 9 -40.07 -32.53 -4.24
N ILE A 10 -39.00 -31.79 -3.95
CA ILE A 10 -38.38 -31.77 -2.62
C ILE A 10 -38.84 -30.48 -1.93
N ALA A 11 -39.84 -30.63 -1.05
CA ALA A 11 -40.13 -29.65 -0.02
C ALA A 11 -39.14 -29.89 1.13
N LEU A 12 -38.24 -28.93 1.36
CA LEU A 12 -37.44 -28.87 2.58
C LEU A 12 -37.77 -27.56 3.31
N VAL A 13 -38.61 -27.68 4.33
CA VAL A 13 -38.90 -26.62 5.29
C VAL A 13 -37.92 -26.77 6.46
N LEU A 14 -37.49 -25.64 7.01
CA LEU A 14 -36.83 -25.42 8.30
C LEU A 14 -35.29 -25.52 8.32
N ALA A 15 -34.65 -24.35 8.28
CA ALA A 15 -33.97 -23.79 9.45
C ALA A 15 -33.47 -22.38 9.13
N SER A 16 -34.13 -21.37 9.68
CA SER A 16 -33.53 -20.04 9.84
C SER A 16 -32.64 -20.07 11.08
N PRO A 17 -31.35 -19.77 10.98
CA PRO A 17 -30.67 -18.99 11.99
C PRO A 17 -30.79 -17.53 11.59
N LEU A 18 -31.38 -16.74 12.50
CA LEU A 18 -31.11 -15.33 12.65
C LEU A 18 -29.59 -15.12 12.66
N ALA A 19 -28.98 -14.94 11.49
CA ALA A 19 -27.71 -14.25 11.42
C ALA A 19 -28.07 -12.77 11.55
N ALA A 20 -27.90 -12.27 12.77
CA ALA A 20 -27.71 -10.86 13.02
C ALA A 20 -26.69 -10.35 12.00
N ALA A 21 -27.20 -9.73 10.94
CA ALA A 21 -26.46 -8.80 10.14
C ALA A 21 -26.21 -7.62 11.06
N ASP A 22 -25.19 -7.75 11.90
CA ASP A 22 -24.44 -6.65 12.45
C ASP A 22 -23.92 -5.91 11.22
N GLU A 23 -24.77 -5.01 10.70
CA GLU A 23 -24.41 -3.98 9.75
C GLU A 23 -23.35 -3.15 10.44
N LYS A 24 -22.10 -3.63 10.35
CA LYS A 24 -20.93 -2.82 10.65
C LYS A 24 -21.15 -1.52 9.91
N PRO A 25 -21.22 -0.38 10.61
CA PRO A 25 -21.60 0.88 10.00
C PRO A 25 -20.70 1.07 8.79
N ASN A 26 -21.35 1.15 7.64
CA ASN A 26 -20.73 1.30 6.33
C ASN A 26 -19.95 2.62 6.39
N LYS A 27 -18.67 2.52 6.80
CA LYS A 27 -17.77 3.66 6.89
C LYS A 27 -17.69 4.18 5.48
N LYS A 28 -18.42 5.28 5.21
CA LYS A 28 -18.34 6.07 3.99
C LYS A 28 -16.92 5.97 3.48
N LYS A 29 -16.74 5.31 2.35
CA LYS A 29 -15.47 5.08 1.65
C LYS A 29 -14.96 6.41 1.05
N GLY A 30 -15.21 7.51 1.75
CA GLY A 30 -14.70 8.84 1.43
C GLY A 30 -13.23 8.80 1.73
N GLN A 31 -12.45 8.55 0.68
CA GLN A 31 -11.08 9.01 0.48
C GLN A 31 -10.33 9.26 1.79
N ARG A 32 -10.28 8.23 2.64
CA ARG A 32 -9.62 8.35 3.94
C ARG A 32 -8.19 8.71 3.58
N ASN A 33 -7.63 9.76 4.18
CA ASN A 33 -6.22 10.14 3.99
C ASN A 33 -5.34 8.96 4.43
N GLN A 34 -5.23 7.94 3.59
CA GLN A 34 -4.62 6.64 3.91
C GLN A 34 -3.12 6.84 4.15
N VAL A 35 -2.57 7.87 3.51
CA VAL A 35 -1.21 8.37 3.70
C VAL A 35 -1.03 8.90 5.12
N SER A 36 -1.94 9.76 5.60
CA SER A 36 -1.84 10.32 6.96
C SER A 36 -2.06 9.25 8.01
N VAL A 37 -3.07 8.40 7.86
CA VAL A 37 -3.35 7.30 8.80
C VAL A 37 -2.17 6.35 8.90
N GLN A 38 -1.58 5.96 7.77
CA GLN A 38 -0.42 5.07 7.76
C GLN A 38 0.84 5.73 8.32
N MET A 39 1.04 7.03 8.07
CA MET A 39 2.17 7.78 8.63
C MET A 39 2.06 7.90 10.15
N MET A 40 0.88 8.27 10.65
CA MET A 40 0.62 8.39 12.09
C MET A 40 0.84 7.05 12.79
N LYS A 41 0.38 5.93 12.20
CA LYS A 41 0.65 4.58 12.72
C LYS A 41 2.14 4.23 12.74
N GLN A 42 2.92 4.69 11.75
CA GLN A 42 4.37 4.46 11.71
C GLN A 42 5.12 5.25 12.79
N LEU A 43 4.58 6.40 13.20
CA LEU A 43 5.18 7.31 14.15
C LEU A 43 4.53 7.27 15.54
N GLU A 44 3.61 6.33 15.77
CA GLU A 44 2.83 6.23 17.01
C GLU A 44 3.73 6.10 18.24
N LYS A 45 4.81 5.31 18.15
CA LYS A 45 5.80 5.15 19.22
C LYS A 45 6.62 6.39 19.52
N ALA A 46 6.64 7.38 18.61
CA ALA A 46 7.34 8.64 18.82
C ALA A 46 6.54 9.62 19.69
N GLU A 47 5.31 9.27 20.11
CA GLU A 47 4.48 10.09 21.02
C GLU A 47 4.42 11.55 20.55
N LEU A 48 3.93 11.73 19.32
CA LEU A 48 3.90 13.02 18.64
C LEU A 48 3.04 14.02 19.43
N THR A 49 3.56 15.23 19.62
CA THR A 49 2.79 16.33 20.20
C THR A 49 1.62 16.71 19.29
N GLU A 50 0.58 17.34 19.83
CA GLU A 50 -0.58 17.77 19.03
C GLU A 50 -0.17 18.66 17.85
N GLU A 51 0.81 19.54 18.06
CA GLU A 51 1.36 20.41 17.03
C GLU A 51 2.06 19.60 15.92
N GLN A 52 2.91 18.62 16.27
CA GLN A 52 3.54 17.72 15.30
C GLN A 52 2.50 16.92 14.52
N GLN A 53 1.47 16.42 15.20
CA GLN A 53 0.37 15.69 14.57
C GLN A 53 -0.41 16.57 13.58
N ALA A 54 -0.69 17.83 13.93
CA ALA A 54 -1.37 18.79 13.07
C ALA A 54 -0.54 19.08 11.80
N LYS A 55 0.74 19.40 11.97
CA LYS A 55 1.67 19.65 10.85
C LYS A 55 1.79 18.42 9.93
N LEU A 56 1.89 17.22 10.50
CA LEU A 56 1.94 15.97 9.72
C LEU A 56 0.65 15.69 8.95
N LYS A 57 -0.52 15.95 9.55
CA LYS A 57 -1.80 15.80 8.86
C LYS A 57 -1.89 16.74 7.67
N GLU A 58 -1.41 17.97 7.80
CA GLU A 58 -1.39 18.94 6.70
C GLU A 58 -0.43 18.52 5.57
N LEU A 59 0.81 18.15 5.91
CA LEU A 59 1.78 17.65 4.94
C LEU A 59 1.26 16.38 4.23
N ALA A 60 0.62 15.47 4.97
CA ALA A 60 0.06 14.25 4.40
C ALA A 60 -1.16 14.53 3.49
N LYS A 61 -1.96 15.57 3.78
CA LYS A 61 -3.03 16.02 2.87
C LYS A 61 -2.45 16.52 1.54
N LYS A 62 -1.43 17.39 1.59
CA LYS A 62 -0.75 17.92 0.39
C LYS A 62 -0.13 16.79 -0.45
N ALA A 63 0.62 15.89 0.20
CA ALA A 63 1.20 14.72 -0.44
C ALA A 63 0.13 13.78 -1.05
N ASN A 64 -1.00 13.58 -0.38
CA ASN A 64 -2.09 12.76 -0.91
C ASN A 64 -2.73 13.39 -2.16
N ALA A 65 -2.94 14.72 -2.15
CA ALA A 65 -3.44 15.44 -3.32
C ALA A 65 -2.48 15.32 -4.50
N GLU A 66 -1.19 15.57 -4.28
CA GLU A 66 -0.14 15.45 -5.30
C GLU A 66 -0.06 14.03 -5.89
N MET A 67 -0.05 13.00 -5.04
CA MET A 67 -0.07 11.61 -5.50
C MET A 67 -1.31 11.26 -6.30
N GLN A 68 -2.48 11.83 -5.97
CA GLN A 68 -3.70 11.60 -6.74
C GLN A 68 -3.65 12.31 -8.09
N THR A 69 -3.14 13.54 -8.15
CA THR A 69 -2.91 14.26 -9.40
C THR A 69 -1.99 13.47 -10.32
N LEU A 70 -0.83 13.01 -9.83
CA LEU A 70 0.10 12.18 -10.58
C LEU A 70 -0.56 10.92 -11.15
N ARG A 71 -1.44 10.27 -10.37
CA ARG A 71 -2.17 9.08 -10.83
C ARG A 71 -3.18 9.41 -11.91
N LYS A 72 -3.96 10.49 -11.72
CA LYS A 72 -4.98 10.93 -12.69
C LYS A 72 -4.35 11.33 -14.02
N GLU A 73 -3.29 12.14 -14.00
CA GLU A 73 -2.57 12.61 -15.20
C GLU A 73 -1.92 11.47 -16.00
N ALA A 74 -1.57 10.39 -15.32
CA ALA A 74 -1.04 9.18 -15.93
C ALA A 74 -2.11 8.21 -16.43
N GLY A 75 -3.39 8.50 -16.22
CA GLY A 75 -4.48 7.59 -16.58
C GLY A 75 -4.46 6.29 -15.78
N LEU A 76 -3.98 6.33 -14.53
CA LEU A 76 -4.04 5.16 -13.63
C LEU A 76 -5.48 4.97 -13.15
N THR A 77 -6.18 4.02 -13.75
CA THR A 77 -7.56 3.67 -13.37
C THR A 77 -7.59 2.83 -12.09
N PRO A 78 -8.71 2.84 -11.35
CA PRO A 78 -8.90 1.93 -10.21
C PRO A 78 -8.71 0.46 -10.56
N GLU A 79 -9.12 0.05 -11.78
CA GLU A 79 -8.97 -1.32 -12.27
C GLU A 79 -7.51 -1.70 -12.47
N LEU A 80 -6.70 -0.84 -13.11
CA LEU A 80 -5.25 -1.06 -13.24
C LEU A 80 -4.57 -1.15 -11.87
N MET A 81 -5.00 -0.30 -10.93
CA MET A 81 -4.48 -0.33 -9.55
C MET A 81 -4.86 -1.62 -8.82
N LYS A 82 -6.04 -2.18 -9.09
CA LYS A 82 -6.47 -3.47 -8.54
C LYS A 82 -5.67 -4.62 -9.14
N LYS A 83 -5.53 -4.68 -10.47
CA LYS A 83 -4.69 -5.68 -11.16
C LYS A 83 -3.26 -5.66 -10.65
N ARG A 84 -2.70 -4.47 -10.44
CA ARG A 84 -1.37 -4.31 -9.84
C ARG A 84 -1.29 -4.82 -8.40
N ALA A 85 -2.33 -4.61 -7.60
CA ALA A 85 -2.36 -5.12 -6.23
C ALA A 85 -2.44 -6.65 -6.18
N GLU A 86 -3.21 -7.26 -7.08
CA GLU A 86 -3.32 -8.71 -7.26
C GLU A 86 -1.97 -9.30 -7.72
N ALA A 87 -1.37 -8.74 -8.78
CA ALA A 87 -0.03 -9.13 -9.24
C ALA A 87 1.02 -9.04 -8.13
N GLN A 88 1.01 -7.96 -7.32
CA GLN A 88 1.92 -7.85 -6.18
C GLN A 88 1.69 -8.91 -5.12
N LYS A 89 0.46 -9.37 -4.93
CA LYS A 89 0.13 -10.40 -3.96
C LYS A 89 0.61 -11.76 -4.48
N GLU A 90 0.31 -12.09 -5.72
CA GLU A 90 0.75 -13.33 -6.37
C GLU A 90 2.28 -13.46 -6.39
N ILE A 91 3.00 -12.41 -6.77
CA ILE A 91 4.48 -12.40 -6.76
C ILE A 91 5.05 -12.59 -5.35
N LYS A 92 4.38 -12.07 -4.32
CA LYS A 92 4.82 -12.27 -2.92
C LYS A 92 4.54 -13.67 -2.43
N GLU A 93 3.41 -14.24 -2.83
CA GLU A 93 2.99 -15.60 -2.46
C GLU A 93 3.83 -16.65 -3.18
N SER A 94 4.23 -16.41 -4.43
CA SER A 94 5.14 -17.32 -5.14
C SER A 94 6.55 -17.34 -4.55
N GLY A 95 6.98 -16.25 -3.91
CA GLY A 95 8.30 -16.12 -3.29
C GLY A 95 9.46 -16.08 -4.29
N GLU A 96 9.16 -16.06 -5.60
CA GLU A 96 10.14 -16.11 -6.69
C GLU A 96 10.90 -14.78 -6.79
N VAL A 97 10.24 -13.66 -6.52
CA VAL A 97 10.84 -12.32 -6.59
C VAL A 97 11.15 -11.81 -5.20
N LYS A 98 12.42 -11.93 -4.80
CA LYS A 98 12.88 -11.57 -3.45
C LYS A 98 13.29 -10.09 -3.31
N LYS A 99 13.58 -9.39 -4.42
CA LYS A 99 13.99 -7.98 -4.37
C LYS A 99 12.80 -7.04 -4.53
N PRO A 100 12.63 -6.02 -3.66
CA PRO A 100 11.52 -5.08 -3.76
C PRO A 100 11.44 -4.34 -5.09
N ALA A 101 12.59 -3.98 -5.69
CA ALA A 101 12.62 -3.27 -6.97
C ALA A 101 12.12 -4.15 -8.13
N GLU A 102 12.51 -5.42 -8.15
CA GLU A 102 12.08 -6.41 -9.14
C GLU A 102 10.57 -6.71 -8.97
N LEU A 103 10.09 -6.79 -7.73
CA LEU A 103 8.67 -7.00 -7.43
C LEU A 103 7.80 -5.89 -8.01
N PHE A 104 8.21 -4.62 -7.88
CA PHE A 104 7.43 -3.51 -8.44
C PHE A 104 7.46 -3.48 -9.96
N ALA A 105 8.61 -3.77 -10.58
CA ALA A 105 8.71 -3.83 -12.03
C ALA A 105 7.86 -4.97 -12.60
N GLU A 106 7.94 -6.17 -12.01
CA GLU A 106 7.18 -7.34 -12.44
C GLU A 106 5.68 -7.15 -12.21
N ALA A 107 5.28 -6.59 -11.06
CA ALA A 107 3.87 -6.29 -10.81
C ALA A 107 3.30 -5.24 -11.78
N ASN A 108 4.10 -4.24 -12.17
CA ASN A 108 3.68 -3.27 -13.17
C ASN A 108 3.50 -3.93 -14.54
N LYS A 109 4.43 -4.82 -14.92
CA LYS A 109 4.37 -5.59 -16.16
C LYS A 109 3.15 -6.51 -16.20
N GLN A 110 2.93 -7.32 -15.16
CA GLN A 110 1.78 -8.22 -15.04
C GLN A 110 0.44 -7.47 -15.08
N ALA A 111 0.38 -6.28 -14.47
CA ALA A 111 -0.81 -5.45 -14.50
C ALA A 111 -0.98 -4.63 -15.79
N GLY A 112 -0.07 -4.76 -16.76
CA GLY A 112 -0.16 -4.08 -18.06
C GLY A 112 0.06 -2.57 -17.99
N LEU A 113 0.84 -2.08 -17.03
CA LEU A 113 1.16 -0.65 -16.94
C LEU A 113 2.17 -0.25 -18.00
N ASN A 114 1.91 0.87 -18.67
CA ASN A 114 2.88 1.50 -19.56
C ASN A 114 3.94 2.32 -18.78
N GLU A 115 4.95 2.81 -19.50
CA GLU A 115 6.06 3.57 -18.91
C GLU A 115 5.60 4.85 -18.19
N LYS A 116 4.65 5.60 -18.78
CA LYS A 116 4.10 6.82 -18.17
C LYS A 116 3.41 6.51 -16.83
N GLN A 117 2.64 5.43 -16.78
CA GLN A 117 1.95 4.95 -15.57
C GLN A 117 2.95 4.47 -14.51
N ALA A 118 3.96 3.68 -14.92
CA ALA A 118 5.01 3.23 -14.01
C ALA A 118 5.83 4.41 -13.44
N ALA A 119 6.17 5.40 -14.27
CA ALA A 119 6.87 6.61 -13.86
C ALA A 119 6.04 7.44 -12.88
N ALA A 120 4.73 7.59 -13.11
CA ALA A 120 3.83 8.28 -12.19
C ALA A 120 3.73 7.58 -10.83
N LEU A 121 3.71 6.24 -10.81
CA LEU A 121 3.77 5.49 -9.56
C LEU A 121 5.11 5.67 -8.83
N LYS A 122 6.22 5.75 -9.56
CA LYS A 122 7.53 6.05 -8.98
C LYS A 122 7.53 7.43 -8.32
N LYS A 123 7.09 8.47 -9.04
CA LYS A 123 6.94 9.84 -8.50
C LYS A 123 6.04 9.88 -7.28
N ALA A 124 4.90 9.18 -7.31
CA ALA A 124 4.01 9.10 -6.16
C ALA A 124 4.70 8.44 -4.94
N ASN A 125 5.55 7.44 -5.16
CA ASN A 125 6.36 6.86 -4.09
C ASN A 125 7.46 7.80 -3.58
N ASP A 126 8.00 8.67 -4.44
CA ASP A 126 8.98 9.71 -4.08
C ASP A 126 8.35 10.76 -3.17
N VAL A 127 7.17 11.29 -3.54
CA VAL A 127 6.36 12.19 -2.69
C VAL A 127 6.12 11.57 -1.31
N ARG A 128 5.81 10.26 -1.27
CA ARG A 128 5.63 9.54 -0.01
C ARG A 128 6.91 9.41 0.81
N ALA A 129 8.06 9.18 0.15
CA ALA A 129 9.35 9.09 0.81
C ALA A 129 9.77 10.45 1.38
N GLU A 130 9.56 11.54 0.63
CA GLU A 130 9.81 12.91 1.09
C GLU A 130 8.93 13.29 2.27
N LEU A 131 7.65 12.91 2.26
CA LEU A 131 6.78 13.11 3.41
C LEU A 131 7.35 12.45 4.67
N LEU A 132 7.85 11.21 4.57
CA LEU A 132 8.48 10.55 5.70
C LEU A 132 9.76 11.24 6.14
N LYS A 133 10.58 11.72 5.20
CA LYS A 133 11.80 12.47 5.53
C LYS A 133 11.46 13.71 6.35
N LYS A 134 10.50 14.52 5.87
CA LYS A 134 9.99 15.68 6.60
C LYS A 134 9.41 15.29 7.97
N ALA A 135 8.73 14.15 8.04
CA ALA A 135 8.16 13.65 9.27
C ALA A 135 9.18 13.19 10.30
N VAL A 136 10.31 12.61 9.89
CA VAL A 136 11.39 12.21 10.81
C VAL A 136 12.25 13.42 11.20
N ALA A 137 12.44 14.37 10.29
CA ALA A 137 13.22 15.59 10.55
C ALA A 137 12.60 16.48 11.65
N MET A 138 11.27 16.45 11.82
CA MET A 138 10.58 17.22 12.87
C MET A 138 10.54 16.56 14.25
N LEU A 139 11.09 15.36 14.39
CA LEU A 139 11.14 14.64 15.66
C LEU A 139 12.38 15.04 16.45
N SER A 140 12.24 15.09 17.77
CA SER A 140 13.40 15.17 18.66
C SER A 140 14.21 13.88 18.61
N ASP A 141 15.45 13.92 19.09
CA ASP A 141 16.29 12.72 19.12
C ASP A 141 15.76 11.66 20.07
N GLU A 142 15.12 12.07 21.18
CA GLU A 142 14.40 11.18 22.08
C GLU A 142 13.26 10.46 21.34
N GLN A 143 12.46 11.20 20.57
CA GLN A 143 11.37 10.64 19.76
C GLN A 143 11.88 9.70 18.65
N LYS A 144 13.00 10.05 18.00
CA LYS A 144 13.65 9.19 17.01
C LYS A 144 14.13 7.87 17.63
N SER A 145 14.63 7.89 18.86
CA SER A 145 15.11 6.67 19.54
C SER A 145 14.01 5.62 19.74
N LYS A 146 12.75 6.06 19.86
CA LYS A 146 11.56 5.20 19.98
C LYS A 146 11.11 4.59 18.64
N LEU A 147 11.66 5.04 17.52
CA LEU A 147 11.30 4.55 16.18
C LEU A 147 12.17 3.35 15.75
N PRO A 148 11.60 2.42 14.96
CA PRO A 148 12.38 1.34 14.38
C PRO A 148 13.46 1.88 13.44
N LYS A 149 14.67 1.30 13.50
CA LYS A 149 15.85 1.69 12.69
C LYS A 149 15.55 1.78 11.19
N GLN A 150 14.63 0.95 10.68
CA GLN A 150 14.21 0.96 9.29
C GLN A 150 13.51 2.26 8.89
N LEU A 151 12.68 2.84 9.77
CA LEU A 151 12.01 4.13 9.53
C LEU A 151 13.01 5.27 9.60
N LEU A 152 13.92 5.26 10.57
CA LEU A 152 14.98 6.25 10.68
C LEU A 152 15.86 6.27 9.42
N ARG A 153 16.30 5.09 8.95
CA ARG A 153 17.08 4.98 7.72
C ARG A 153 16.33 5.55 6.50
N ARG A 154 15.04 5.24 6.36
CA ARG A 154 14.22 5.71 5.23
C ARG A 154 13.87 7.20 5.32
N GLY A 155 13.78 7.75 6.53
CA GLY A 155 13.48 9.16 6.80
C GLY A 155 14.72 10.05 6.87
N SER A 156 15.93 9.49 6.98
CA SER A 156 17.18 10.26 6.94
C SER A 156 17.51 10.74 5.52
N GLU A 157 18.22 11.87 5.41
CA GLU A 157 18.68 12.44 4.12
C GLU A 157 19.54 11.47 3.32
N GLY A 158 20.28 10.58 4.01
CA GLY A 158 21.11 9.52 3.42
C GLY A 158 20.36 8.22 3.05
N GLY A 159 19.04 8.15 3.23
CA GLY A 159 18.19 7.02 2.86
C GLY A 159 18.01 6.87 1.35
N ASN A 160 19.11 6.90 0.60
CA ASN A 160 19.12 6.77 -0.84
C ASN A 160 18.73 5.33 -1.20
N ARG A 161 17.87 5.18 -2.20
CA ARG A 161 17.49 3.89 -2.81
C ARG A 161 18.68 3.14 -3.45
N ALA A 162 19.91 3.65 -3.28
CA ALA A 162 21.15 3.12 -3.83
C ALA A 162 21.72 1.90 -3.07
N ASP A 163 21.41 1.72 -1.79
CA ASP A 163 21.97 0.59 -1.02
C ASP A 163 21.39 -0.77 -1.42
N GLY A 164 20.24 -0.80 -2.08
CA GLY A 164 19.68 -2.01 -2.68
C GLY A 164 20.39 -2.47 -3.95
N ALA A 165 21.09 -1.56 -4.64
CA ALA A 165 21.78 -1.86 -5.90
C ALA A 165 23.24 -2.32 -5.68
N LYS A 166 23.93 -1.83 -4.63
CA LYS A 166 25.34 -2.19 -4.39
C LYS A 166 25.56 -3.53 -3.69
N LYS A 167 24.61 -4.01 -2.87
CA LYS A 167 24.81 -5.27 -2.11
C LYS A 167 24.60 -6.56 -2.93
N GLY A 168 24.17 -6.45 -4.19
CA GLY A 168 23.98 -7.59 -5.10
C GLY A 168 25.18 -7.93 -5.99
N LYS A 169 26.15 -7.02 -6.16
CA LYS A 169 27.34 -7.26 -6.99
C LYS A 169 28.51 -7.91 -6.25
N ALA A 170 28.63 -7.74 -4.94
CA ALA A 170 29.78 -8.28 -4.18
C ALA A 170 29.69 -9.77 -3.82
N LYS A 171 28.63 -10.49 -4.21
CA LYS A 171 28.45 -11.92 -3.89
C LYS A 171 28.45 -12.86 -5.10
N LYS A 172 28.73 -12.35 -6.31
CA LYS A 172 28.76 -13.17 -7.53
C LYS A 172 30.16 -13.43 -8.09
N ASP A 173 31.20 -12.84 -7.49
CA ASP A 173 32.61 -13.04 -7.88
C ASP A 173 33.41 -13.87 -6.85
N ALA A 174 32.71 -14.62 -5.99
CA ALA A 174 33.31 -15.55 -5.04
C ALA A 174 32.50 -16.85 -5.00
N ALA A 175 32.46 -17.56 -6.12
CA ALA A 175 32.16 -19.00 -6.23
C ALA A 175 32.73 -19.52 -7.55
#